data_AF-A0A382MIU3-F1
#
_entry.id   AF-A0A382MIU3-F1
#
_cell.length_a   1.000
_cell.length_b   1.000
_cell.length_c   1.000
_cell.angle_alpha   90.00
_cell.angle_beta   90.00
_cell.angle_gamma   90.00
#
_symmetry.space_group_name_H-M   'P 1'
#
loop_
_entity.id
_entity.type
_entity.pdbx_description
1 polymer ?
#
loop_
_entity_poly.entity_id
_entity_poly.type
_entity_poly.pdbx_seq_one_letter_code
_entity_poly.pdbx_strand_id
1 'polypeptide(L)'
;VSNADEAEWSRTRGQLKDTIRKTKKEGGEPDSEMLSNLAVLEFNMARLATLREWFMSDPNVRPGMYHSKFPNPWGHWMVDWFRHGYLNVMLSARALAQGFDMPGADVGNIRTSTSNVRQRIQTIGRMIRKKEENRAAVIWIIYVKDTTDERIFMKHDWEEELPEYPDEDEENQVQTRWELNDYEKVLDARPVWVGGAETLPQPDRELTDDELQEIDVAGLVCGDDYPDRRAIRSTLRVVRVSEEGDMSVIDEGAPFDFNYESLGRGASWVSSNRGRGQIHVLGNGHAVGRTHMGRVVLLEVLDLPDFERAVADSIESGSKFDEVFKDWLEEE
;
A
#
# COMPACT_ATOMS: atom_id res chain seq x y z
N VAL A 1 -16.09 16.90 4.53
CA VAL A 1 -16.69 17.34 3.27
C VAL A 1 -17.44 18.62 3.58
N SER A 2 -17.11 19.72 2.92
CA SER A 2 -17.78 21.01 3.14
C SER A 2 -19.08 21.08 2.34
N ASN A 3 -20.00 21.99 2.69
CA ASN A 3 -21.22 22.24 1.89
C ASN A 3 -20.90 22.63 0.42
N ALA A 4 -19.70 23.15 0.16
CA ALA A 4 -19.24 23.48 -1.19
C ALA A 4 -18.95 22.22 -2.03
N ASP A 5 -18.38 21.19 -1.41
CA ASP A 5 -18.07 19.91 -2.07
C ASP A 5 -19.36 19.13 -2.39
N GLU A 6 -20.37 19.18 -1.51
CA GLU A 6 -21.68 18.52 -1.75
C GLU A 6 -22.45 19.19 -2.91
N ALA A 7 -22.35 20.52 -3.02
CA ALA A 7 -22.94 21.28 -4.12
C ALA A 7 -22.22 21.00 -5.45
N GLU A 8 -20.89 20.83 -5.42
CA GLU A 8 -20.10 20.44 -6.58
C GLU A 8 -20.46 19.03 -7.04
N TRP A 9 -20.50 18.06 -6.12
CA TRP A 9 -20.85 16.66 -6.43
C TRP A 9 -22.27 16.55 -6.99
N SER A 10 -23.22 17.33 -6.44
CA SER A 10 -24.58 17.40 -6.95
C SER A 10 -24.64 17.94 -8.38
N ARG A 11 -23.82 18.97 -8.71
CA ARG A 11 -23.70 19.48 -10.08
C ARG A 11 -23.09 18.45 -11.02
N THR A 12 -21.98 17.82 -10.64
CA THR A 12 -21.30 16.78 -11.43
C THR A 12 -22.24 15.61 -11.71
N ARG A 13 -22.99 15.16 -10.71
CA ARG A 13 -24.03 14.12 -10.86
C ARG A 13 -25.09 14.55 -11.86
N GLY A 14 -25.58 15.79 -11.78
CA GLY A 14 -26.54 16.34 -12.72
C GLY A 14 -26.02 16.34 -14.16
N GLN A 15 -24.81 16.84 -14.37
CA GLN A 15 -24.15 16.87 -15.68
C GLN A 15 -23.96 15.48 -16.28
N LEU A 16 -23.51 14.50 -15.49
CA LEU A 16 -23.38 13.12 -15.94
C LEU A 16 -24.73 12.52 -16.35
N LYS A 17 -25.79 12.73 -15.55
CA LYS A 17 -27.15 12.26 -15.88
C LYS A 17 -27.69 12.87 -17.16
N ASP A 18 -27.50 14.17 -17.34
CA ASP A 18 -27.95 14.89 -18.54
C ASP A 18 -27.22 14.40 -19.79
N THR A 19 -25.90 14.19 -19.70
CA THR A 19 -25.09 13.63 -20.80
C THR A 19 -25.56 12.21 -21.14
N ILE A 20 -25.70 11.32 -20.16
CA ILE A 20 -26.21 9.96 -20.36
C ILE A 20 -27.59 9.98 -21.02
N ARG A 21 -28.48 10.86 -20.57
CA ARG A 21 -29.83 11.00 -21.12
C ARG A 21 -29.79 11.50 -22.57
N LYS A 22 -28.91 12.44 -22.89
CA LYS A 22 -28.71 12.96 -24.25
C LYS A 22 -28.18 11.88 -25.19
N THR A 23 -27.15 11.14 -24.79
CA THR A 23 -26.59 10.03 -25.58
C THR A 23 -27.65 8.97 -25.90
N LYS A 24 -28.43 8.55 -24.90
CA LYS A 24 -29.55 7.62 -25.10
C LYS A 24 -30.62 8.16 -26.05
N LYS A 25 -30.92 9.47 -25.98
CA LYS A 25 -31.91 10.12 -26.85
C LYS A 25 -31.44 10.22 -28.30
N GLU A 26 -30.14 10.34 -28.51
CA GLU A 26 -29.50 10.34 -29.84
C GLU A 26 -29.29 8.92 -30.39
N GLY A 27 -29.75 7.88 -29.68
CA GLY A 27 -29.65 6.47 -30.09
C GLY A 27 -28.28 5.84 -29.82
N GLY A 28 -27.39 6.55 -29.13
CA GLY A 28 -26.08 6.05 -28.73
C GLY A 28 -26.11 5.29 -27.40
N GLU A 29 -25.13 4.42 -27.21
CA GLU A 29 -24.89 3.76 -25.94
C GLU A 29 -23.96 4.61 -25.06
N PRO A 30 -24.31 4.90 -23.79
CA PRO A 30 -23.44 5.65 -22.90
C PRO A 30 -22.15 4.88 -22.61
N ASP A 31 -21.04 5.60 -22.55
CA ASP A 31 -19.74 5.05 -22.19
C ASP A 31 -19.79 4.35 -20.81
N SER A 32 -19.20 3.16 -20.75
CA SER A 32 -19.11 2.32 -19.56
C SER A 32 -18.36 3.02 -18.43
N GLU A 33 -17.31 3.79 -18.74
CA GLU A 33 -16.56 4.56 -17.74
C GLU A 33 -17.45 5.65 -17.11
N MET A 34 -18.22 6.36 -17.95
CA MET A 34 -19.15 7.38 -17.51
C MET A 34 -20.25 6.81 -16.59
N LEU A 35 -20.80 5.63 -16.92
CA LEU A 35 -21.77 4.94 -16.07
C LEU A 35 -21.17 4.51 -14.73
N SER A 36 -19.95 3.99 -14.73
CA SER A 36 -19.21 3.62 -13.52
C SER A 36 -18.97 4.83 -12.62
N ASN A 37 -18.50 5.95 -13.19
CA ASN A 37 -18.25 7.18 -12.45
C ASN A 37 -19.52 7.74 -11.80
N LEU A 38 -20.65 7.70 -12.49
CA LEU A 38 -21.94 8.11 -11.91
C LEU A 38 -22.34 7.18 -10.75
N ALA A 39 -22.19 5.86 -10.90
CA ALA A 39 -22.50 4.91 -9.85
C ALA A 39 -21.66 5.12 -8.59
N VAL A 40 -20.34 5.32 -8.74
CA VAL A 40 -19.42 5.63 -7.64
C VAL A 40 -19.81 6.95 -6.95
N LEU A 41 -20.15 7.98 -7.72
CA LEU A 41 -20.55 9.28 -7.17
C LEU A 41 -21.85 9.16 -6.37
N GLU A 42 -22.86 8.47 -6.90
CA GLU A 42 -24.13 8.25 -6.20
C GLU A 42 -23.95 7.42 -4.92
N PHE A 43 -23.11 6.39 -4.98
CA PHE A 43 -22.75 5.59 -3.81
C PHE A 43 -22.07 6.45 -2.73
N ASN A 44 -21.09 7.26 -3.09
CA ASN A 44 -20.40 8.15 -2.15
C ASN A 44 -21.35 9.18 -1.52
N MET A 45 -22.22 9.79 -2.32
CA MET A 45 -23.23 10.73 -1.81
C MET A 45 -24.20 10.05 -0.83
N ALA A 46 -24.65 8.83 -1.13
CA ALA A 46 -25.51 8.08 -0.22
C ALA A 46 -24.81 7.79 1.12
N ARG A 47 -23.53 7.38 1.09
CA ARG A 47 -22.74 7.12 2.31
C ARG A 47 -22.53 8.37 3.15
N LEU A 48 -22.27 9.51 2.53
CA LEU A 48 -22.17 10.79 3.25
C LEU A 48 -23.50 11.18 3.91
N ALA A 49 -24.63 10.95 3.23
CA ALA A 49 -25.95 11.20 3.79
C ALA A 49 -26.21 10.33 5.02
N THR A 50 -25.91 9.02 4.95
CA THR A 50 -26.02 8.11 6.09
C THR A 50 -25.13 8.54 7.26
N LEU A 51 -23.87 8.91 6.98
CA LEU A 51 -22.95 9.35 8.03
C LEU A 51 -23.44 10.65 8.70
N ARG A 52 -23.94 11.61 7.90
CA ARG A 52 -24.53 12.84 8.41
C ARG A 52 -25.74 12.56 9.29
N GLU A 53 -26.64 11.67 8.84
CA GLU A 53 -27.82 11.29 9.61
C GLU A 53 -27.43 10.67 10.95
N TRP A 54 -26.43 9.77 10.98
CA TRP A 54 -25.92 9.20 12.22
C TRP A 54 -25.37 10.28 13.17
N PHE A 55 -24.54 11.22 12.68
CA PHE A 55 -24.03 12.33 13.48
C PHE A 55 -25.11 13.22 14.11
N MET A 56 -26.27 13.34 13.45
CA MET A 56 -27.35 14.23 13.88
C MET A 56 -28.42 13.52 14.73
N SER A 57 -28.50 12.18 14.64
CA SER A 57 -29.54 11.40 15.31
C SER A 57 -29.05 10.63 16.54
N ASP A 58 -27.76 10.31 16.62
CA ASP A 58 -27.21 9.60 17.77
C ASP A 58 -27.08 10.55 18.98
N PRO A 59 -27.84 10.32 20.08
CA PRO A 59 -27.83 11.19 21.25
C PRO A 59 -26.49 11.21 21.97
N ASN A 60 -25.64 10.20 21.75
CA ASN A 60 -24.30 10.13 22.33
C ASN A 60 -23.27 10.89 21.50
N VAL A 61 -23.63 11.42 20.33
CA VAL A 61 -22.71 12.13 19.44
C VAL A 61 -23.03 13.61 19.44
N ARG A 62 -22.06 14.41 19.87
CA ARG A 62 -22.13 15.88 19.93
C ARG A 62 -21.00 16.43 19.05
N PRO A 63 -21.23 16.53 17.73
CA PRO A 63 -20.17 16.83 16.78
C PRO A 63 -19.88 18.34 16.71
N GLY A 64 -18.60 18.68 16.74
CA GLY A 64 -18.07 19.96 16.29
C GLY A 64 -17.44 19.83 14.92
N MET A 65 -17.39 20.93 14.17
CA MET A 65 -16.57 21.02 12.98
C MET A 65 -15.53 22.11 13.17
N TYR A 66 -14.31 21.86 12.71
CA TYR A 66 -13.26 22.86 12.67
C TYR A 66 -12.63 22.95 11.27
N HIS A 67 -12.56 24.17 10.76
CA HIS A 67 -11.86 24.50 9.52
C HIS A 67 -11.11 25.83 9.70
N SER A 68 -9.87 25.90 9.21
CA SER A 68 -9.00 27.08 9.44
C SER A 68 -9.50 28.36 8.79
N LYS A 69 -10.36 28.26 7.78
CA LYS A 69 -11.05 29.42 7.16
C LYS A 69 -12.35 29.84 7.86
N PHE A 70 -12.68 29.27 9.02
CA PHE A 70 -13.85 29.74 9.76
C PHE A 70 -13.66 31.19 10.20
N PRO A 71 -14.69 32.05 10.07
CA PRO A 71 -14.65 33.38 10.62
C PRO A 71 -14.40 33.32 12.13
N ASN A 72 -13.63 34.28 12.64
CA ASN A 72 -13.55 34.49 14.08
C ASN A 72 -14.96 34.86 14.62
N PRO A 73 -15.42 34.34 15.77
CA PRO A 73 -14.74 33.46 16.73
C PRO A 73 -15.09 31.97 16.62
N TRP A 74 -15.75 31.53 15.54
CA TRP A 74 -16.32 30.19 15.42
C TRP A 74 -15.34 29.06 15.70
N GLY A 75 -14.13 29.15 15.14
CA GLY A 75 -13.09 28.15 15.39
C GLY A 75 -12.74 28.05 16.87
N HIS A 76 -12.57 29.18 17.56
CA HIS A 76 -12.23 29.22 18.98
C HIS A 76 -13.35 28.61 19.84
N TRP A 77 -14.61 28.92 19.55
CA TRP A 77 -15.75 28.34 20.28
C TRP A 77 -15.83 26.83 20.12
N MET A 78 -15.60 26.30 18.92
CA MET A 78 -15.61 24.85 18.71
C MET A 78 -14.51 24.13 19.50
N VAL A 79 -13.29 24.70 19.55
CA VAL A 79 -12.21 24.16 20.38
C VAL A 79 -12.57 24.22 21.86
N ASP A 80 -13.08 25.36 22.31
CA ASP A 80 -13.39 25.56 23.72
C ASP A 80 -14.53 24.65 24.19
N TRP A 81 -15.56 24.47 23.36
CA TRP A 81 -16.65 23.55 23.63
C TRP A 81 -16.20 22.09 23.67
N PHE A 82 -15.27 21.71 22.80
CA PHE A 82 -14.67 20.37 22.84
C PHE A 82 -13.82 20.17 24.09
N ARG A 83 -12.96 21.13 24.43
CA ARG A 83 -12.11 21.09 25.64
C ARG A 83 -12.91 20.89 26.92
N HIS A 84 -14.06 21.54 27.03
CA HIS A 84 -14.94 21.44 28.19
C HIS A 84 -15.95 20.27 28.11
N GLY A 85 -15.86 19.42 27.08
CA GLY A 85 -16.71 18.23 26.94
C GLY A 85 -18.16 18.52 26.53
N TYR A 86 -18.47 19.73 26.05
CA TYR A 86 -19.76 20.04 25.44
C TYR A 86 -19.90 19.37 24.07
N LEU A 87 -18.77 19.19 23.37
CA LEU A 87 -18.62 18.37 22.18
C LEU A 87 -17.77 17.15 22.53
N ASN A 88 -18.03 16.01 21.90
CA ASN A 88 -17.24 14.78 22.10
C ASN A 88 -16.72 14.18 20.78
N VAL A 89 -17.07 14.77 19.64
CA VAL A 89 -16.45 14.45 18.35
C VAL A 89 -16.07 15.76 17.66
N MET A 90 -14.84 15.85 17.17
CA MET A 90 -14.37 16.98 16.37
C MET A 90 -14.07 16.53 14.95
N LEU A 91 -14.72 17.14 13.97
CA LEU A 91 -14.53 16.86 12.55
C LEU A 91 -13.62 17.93 11.93
N SER A 92 -12.53 17.51 11.30
CA SER A 92 -11.69 18.40 10.51
C SER A 92 -11.15 17.75 9.25
N ALA A 93 -11.16 18.49 8.14
CA ALA A 93 -10.64 18.02 6.85
C ALA A 93 -9.15 18.32 6.65
N ARG A 94 -8.63 19.42 7.21
CA ARG A 94 -7.26 19.90 6.95
C ARG A 94 -6.59 20.62 8.13
N ALA A 95 -7.32 20.97 9.18
CA ALA A 95 -6.80 21.91 10.18
C ALA A 95 -5.65 21.38 11.03
N LEU A 96 -5.63 20.07 11.28
CA LEU A 96 -4.58 19.46 12.09
C LEU A 96 -3.18 19.66 11.48
N ALA A 97 -3.07 19.91 10.17
CA ALA A 97 -1.78 20.17 9.52
C ALA A 97 -1.22 21.58 9.75
N GLN A 98 -1.99 22.53 10.29
CA GLN A 98 -1.57 23.93 10.44
C GLN A 98 -1.12 24.29 11.87
N GLY A 99 -0.81 23.30 12.72
CA GLY A 99 -0.43 23.58 14.11
C GLY A 99 -1.61 23.83 15.05
N PHE A 100 -2.80 23.31 14.72
CA PHE A 100 -4.02 23.36 15.52
C PHE A 100 -3.94 22.52 16.81
N ASP A 101 -3.70 23.13 17.96
CA ASP A 101 -3.72 22.42 19.25
C ASP A 101 -5.12 21.83 19.57
N MET A 102 -5.21 20.50 19.71
CA MET A 102 -6.46 19.78 20.00
C MET A 102 -6.42 19.24 21.44
N PRO A 103 -6.90 20.03 22.42
CA PRO A 103 -6.78 19.71 23.84
C PRO A 103 -7.69 18.53 24.23
N GLY A 104 -7.12 17.54 24.91
CA GLY A 104 -7.89 16.54 25.68
C GLY A 104 -8.70 15.53 24.88
N ALA A 105 -8.34 15.27 23.62
CA ALA A 105 -8.89 14.12 22.89
C ALA A 105 -8.28 12.80 23.42
N ASP A 106 -9.09 11.75 23.58
CA ASP A 106 -8.56 10.43 23.95
C ASP A 106 -8.20 9.60 22.71
N VAL A 107 -8.90 9.82 21.59
CA VAL A 107 -8.78 9.05 20.35
C VAL A 107 -8.74 9.97 19.12
N GLY A 108 -7.78 9.74 18.22
CA GLY A 108 -7.70 10.39 16.91
C GLY A 108 -7.93 9.40 15.78
N ASN A 109 -8.88 9.68 14.87
CA ASN A 109 -9.10 8.89 13.66
C ASN A 109 -8.62 9.66 12.43
N ILE A 110 -7.67 9.10 11.68
CA ILE A 110 -7.06 9.72 10.50
C ILE A 110 -7.34 8.86 9.29
N ARG A 111 -8.05 9.42 8.32
CA ARG A 111 -8.05 8.92 6.94
C ARG A 111 -7.05 9.73 6.15
N THR A 112 -6.03 9.10 5.57
CA THR A 112 -5.06 9.80 4.71
C THR A 112 -5.09 9.26 3.29
N SER A 113 -5.07 10.17 2.33
CA SER A 113 -4.82 9.87 0.90
C SER A 113 -3.68 10.75 0.36
N THR A 114 -2.85 11.32 1.24
CA THR A 114 -1.77 12.26 0.87
C THR A 114 -0.41 11.73 1.29
N SER A 115 0.64 11.99 0.52
CA SER A 115 2.01 11.53 0.76
C SER A 115 2.65 12.04 2.06
N ASN A 116 2.12 13.10 2.67
CA ASN A 116 2.66 13.72 3.87
C ASN A 116 1.94 13.23 5.15
N VAL A 117 1.95 11.90 5.35
CA VAL A 117 1.24 11.23 6.45
C VAL A 117 1.94 11.46 7.78
N ARG A 118 3.27 11.28 7.85
CA ARG A 118 4.04 11.47 9.08
C ARG A 118 3.84 12.85 9.69
N GLN A 119 4.02 13.92 8.91
CA GLN A 119 3.94 15.26 9.47
C GLN A 119 2.57 15.49 10.11
N ARG A 120 1.50 14.92 9.54
CA ARG A 120 0.16 14.96 10.15
C ARG A 120 0.09 14.16 11.44
N ILE A 121 0.57 12.91 11.45
CA ILE A 121 0.57 12.06 12.65
C ILE A 121 1.37 12.70 13.78
N GLN A 122 2.59 13.18 13.52
CA GLN A 122 3.43 13.84 14.51
C GLN A 122 2.80 15.13 15.02
N THR A 123 2.17 15.89 14.12
CA THR A 123 1.45 17.10 14.51
C THR A 123 0.28 16.75 15.44
N ILE A 124 -0.52 15.73 15.09
CA ILE A 124 -1.62 15.21 15.91
C ILE A 124 -1.11 14.68 17.27
N GLY A 125 -0.06 13.86 17.29
CA GLY A 125 0.51 13.31 18.52
C GLY A 125 1.02 14.39 19.49
N ARG A 126 1.62 15.46 18.97
CA ARG A 126 2.02 16.64 19.78
C ARG A 126 0.83 17.41 20.35
N MET A 127 -0.33 17.32 19.71
CA MET A 127 -1.55 18.03 20.09
C MET A 127 -2.42 17.24 21.07
N ILE A 128 -2.51 15.92 20.90
CA ILE A 128 -3.28 15.06 21.79
C ILE A 128 -2.59 14.92 23.17
N ARG A 129 -1.29 15.22 23.27
CA ARG A 129 -0.57 15.34 24.55
C ARG A 129 -1.04 16.57 25.32
N LYS A 130 -2.11 16.41 26.11
CA LYS A 130 -2.35 17.04 27.43
C LYS A 130 -3.69 16.60 27.99
N LYS A 131 -3.65 15.58 28.85
CA LYS A 131 -4.46 15.51 30.07
C LYS A 131 -3.61 14.87 31.17
N GLU A 132 -4.01 15.15 32.40
CA GLU A 132 -3.42 14.68 33.66
C GLU A 132 -3.08 13.18 33.66
N GLU A 133 -2.15 12.81 34.54
CA GLU A 133 -1.56 11.50 34.76
C GLU A 133 -2.53 10.31 34.49
N ASN A 134 -2.08 9.35 33.67
CA ASN A 134 -2.66 8.00 33.44
C ASN A 134 -3.65 7.74 32.28
N ARG A 135 -3.72 8.56 31.21
CA ARG A 135 -4.43 8.14 29.97
C ARG A 135 -3.61 8.33 28.70
N ALA A 136 -3.32 7.21 28.03
CA ALA A 136 -2.68 7.19 26.73
C ALA A 136 -3.65 7.62 25.62
N ALA A 137 -3.14 8.40 24.68
CA ALA A 137 -3.86 8.82 23.49
C ALA A 137 -3.72 7.75 22.40
N VAL A 138 -4.84 7.33 21.79
CA VAL A 138 -4.82 6.33 20.72
C VAL A 138 -5.05 6.99 19.36
N ILE A 139 -4.19 6.71 18.39
CA ILE A 139 -4.35 7.21 17.01
C ILE A 139 -4.61 6.03 16.08
N TRP A 140 -5.76 6.04 15.42
CA TRP A 140 -6.12 5.12 14.36
C TRP A 140 -5.84 5.74 13.00
N ILE A 141 -5.06 5.04 12.17
CA ILE A 141 -4.80 5.44 10.80
C ILE A 141 -5.47 4.44 9.87
N ILE A 142 -6.41 4.92 9.07
CA ILE A 142 -7.24 4.09 8.21
C ILE A 142 -6.74 4.20 6.77
N TYR A 143 -6.46 3.06 6.17
CA TYR A 143 -6.08 2.91 4.76
C TYR A 143 -6.81 1.73 4.12
N VAL A 144 -6.85 1.69 2.80
CA VAL A 144 -7.39 0.55 2.04
C VAL A 144 -6.23 -0.25 1.47
N LYS A 145 -6.18 -1.55 1.80
CA LYS A 145 -5.18 -2.51 1.30
C LYS A 145 -5.19 -2.58 -0.23
N ASP A 146 -4.04 -2.82 -0.84
CA ASP A 146 -3.86 -2.95 -2.29
C ASP A 146 -4.26 -1.69 -3.08
N THR A 147 -4.24 -0.53 -2.45
CA THR A 147 -4.52 0.76 -3.09
C THR A 147 -3.36 1.75 -2.99
N THR A 148 -3.54 2.92 -3.61
CA THR A 148 -2.63 4.05 -3.41
C THR A 148 -2.49 4.47 -1.96
N ASP A 149 -3.53 4.26 -1.12
CA ASP A 149 -3.44 4.58 0.30
C ASP A 149 -2.32 3.74 0.93
N GLU A 150 -2.35 2.41 0.78
CA GLU A 150 -1.30 1.52 1.30
C GLU A 150 0.10 1.84 0.73
N ARG A 151 0.19 2.13 -0.58
CA ARG A 151 1.47 2.53 -1.21
C ARG A 151 2.05 3.82 -0.65
N ILE A 152 1.24 4.71 -0.10
CA ILE A 152 1.75 5.91 0.58
C ILE A 152 2.44 5.52 1.88
N PHE A 153 1.92 4.52 2.60
CA PHE A 153 2.53 4.03 3.85
C PHE A 153 3.84 3.29 3.58
N MET A 154 3.91 2.52 2.49
CA MET A 154 5.12 1.79 2.06
C MET A 154 6.24 2.69 1.50
N LYS A 155 6.14 4.01 1.63
CA LYS A 155 7.23 4.94 1.30
C LYS A 155 7.99 5.42 2.53
N HIS A 156 7.52 5.06 3.70
CA HIS A 156 8.02 5.52 4.99
C HIS A 156 8.43 4.30 5.81
N ASP A 157 9.57 4.40 6.47
CA ASP A 157 10.00 3.46 7.49
C ASP A 157 9.34 3.85 8.81
N TRP A 158 8.39 3.04 9.28
CA TRP A 158 7.59 3.41 10.44
C TRP A 158 8.31 3.16 11.76
N GLU A 159 9.29 2.28 11.78
CA GLU A 159 10.10 2.00 12.96
C GLU A 159 11.09 3.13 13.21
N GLU A 160 11.80 3.57 12.17
CA GLU A 160 12.77 4.67 12.32
C GLU A 160 12.10 6.04 12.50
N GLU A 161 10.93 6.22 11.90
CA GLU A 161 10.42 7.58 11.67
C GLU A 161 9.20 7.97 12.52
N LEU A 162 8.69 7.05 13.35
CA LEU A 162 7.79 7.38 14.46
C LEU A 162 8.61 7.71 15.72
N PRO A 163 8.10 8.59 16.59
CA PRO A 163 8.84 8.97 17.78
C PRO A 163 9.07 7.75 18.67
N GLU A 164 10.34 7.46 18.96
CA GLU A 164 10.74 6.60 20.07
C GLU A 164 10.03 7.11 21.33
N TYR A 165 9.18 6.27 21.91
CA TYR A 165 8.67 6.52 23.25
C TYR A 165 9.77 6.13 24.22
N PRO A 166 10.09 6.95 25.23
CA PRO A 166 11.07 6.57 26.23
C PRO A 166 10.57 5.33 26.97
N ASP A 167 11.22 4.20 26.69
CA ASP A 167 10.92 2.89 27.25
C ASP A 167 11.13 2.86 28.76
N GLU A 168 10.07 2.53 29.50
CA GLU A 168 10.13 1.70 30.72
C GLU A 168 8.98 0.67 30.78
N ASP A 169 7.93 0.77 29.95
CA ASP A 169 6.81 -0.16 29.91
C ASP A 169 6.75 -0.88 28.54
N GLU A 170 7.15 -2.15 28.48
CA GLU A 170 7.00 -3.04 27.30
C GLU A 170 5.53 -3.18 26.84
N GLU A 171 4.55 -2.95 27.73
CA GLU A 171 3.11 -2.90 27.39
C GLU A 171 2.73 -1.71 26.49
N ASN A 172 3.60 -0.70 26.35
CA ASN A 172 3.38 0.48 25.54
C ASN A 172 3.99 0.38 24.13
N GLN A 173 4.31 -0.81 23.60
CA GLN A 173 4.62 -0.95 22.16
C GLN A 173 3.43 -0.41 21.31
N VAL A 174 3.60 0.80 20.76
CA VAL A 174 2.50 1.72 20.35
C VAL A 174 1.90 1.39 18.97
N GLN A 175 2.50 0.47 18.22
CA GLN A 175 2.20 0.29 16.80
C GLN A 175 1.68 -1.11 16.52
N THR A 176 0.40 -1.20 16.16
CA THR A 176 -0.26 -2.47 15.86
C THR A 176 -1.08 -2.34 14.58
N ARG A 177 -1.17 -3.44 13.83
CA ARG A 177 -2.03 -3.54 12.66
C ARG A 177 -3.34 -4.20 13.02
N TRP A 178 -4.40 -3.63 12.49
CA TRP A 178 -5.76 -4.13 12.63
C TRP A 178 -6.43 -4.17 11.26
N GLU A 179 -7.19 -5.23 11.01
CA GLU A 179 -8.03 -5.37 9.83
C GLU A 179 -9.50 -5.44 10.24
N LEU A 180 -10.41 -5.02 9.37
CA LEU A 180 -11.82 -5.27 9.63
C LEU A 180 -12.12 -6.75 9.41
N ASN A 181 -12.92 -7.35 10.29
CA ASN A 181 -13.47 -8.69 10.06
C ASN A 181 -14.27 -8.75 8.76
N ASP A 182 -14.53 -9.97 8.26
CA ASP A 182 -15.55 -10.13 7.23
C ASP A 182 -16.92 -9.71 7.79
N TYR A 183 -17.61 -8.83 7.05
CA TYR A 183 -18.92 -8.32 7.42
C TYR A 183 -19.85 -8.22 6.20
N GLU A 184 -21.11 -8.61 6.35
CA GLU A 184 -22.15 -8.35 5.35
C GLU A 184 -22.79 -6.98 5.56
N LYS A 185 -22.97 -6.58 6.83
CA LYS A 185 -23.52 -5.28 7.21
C LYS A 185 -22.40 -4.45 7.83
N VAL A 186 -22.33 -3.18 7.44
CA VAL A 186 -21.31 -2.25 7.94
C VAL A 186 -21.36 -2.10 9.47
N LEU A 187 -22.54 -2.26 10.09
CA LEU A 187 -22.68 -2.20 11.55
C LEU A 187 -22.05 -3.40 12.29
N ASP A 188 -21.69 -4.46 11.57
CA ASP A 188 -21.01 -5.64 12.10
C ASP A 188 -19.48 -5.57 11.90
N ALA A 189 -18.99 -4.52 11.23
CA ALA A 189 -17.56 -4.29 11.05
C ALA A 189 -16.89 -3.94 12.38
N ARG A 190 -15.82 -4.65 12.72
CA ARG A 190 -15.02 -4.50 13.94
C ARG A 190 -13.54 -4.66 13.57
N PRO A 191 -12.66 -3.84 14.14
CA PRO A 191 -11.23 -4.06 13.99
C PRO A 191 -10.84 -5.35 14.73
N VAL A 192 -10.06 -6.19 14.06
CA VAL A 192 -9.45 -7.42 14.56
C VAL A 192 -7.95 -7.24 14.51
N TRP A 193 -7.28 -7.56 15.61
CA TRP A 193 -5.82 -7.45 15.71
C TRP A 193 -5.16 -8.46 14.77
N VAL A 194 -4.15 -8.00 14.03
CA VAL A 194 -3.40 -8.80 13.06
C VAL A 194 -1.97 -9.04 13.51
N GLY A 195 -1.32 -8.02 14.09
CA GLY A 195 0.09 -8.10 14.49
C GLY A 195 0.65 -6.76 14.98
N GLY A 196 1.95 -6.76 15.26
CA GLY A 196 2.73 -5.59 15.65
C GLY A 196 3.23 -4.78 14.46
N ALA A 197 4.31 -4.04 14.68
CA ALA A 197 4.94 -3.16 13.68
C ALA A 197 5.39 -3.94 12.42
N GLU A 198 5.85 -5.16 12.59
CA GLU A 198 6.28 -6.07 11.52
C GLU A 198 5.20 -6.32 10.46
N THR A 199 3.93 -6.27 10.87
CA THR A 199 2.79 -6.50 9.98
C THR A 199 2.32 -5.24 9.24
N LEU A 200 2.81 -4.06 9.61
CA LEU A 200 2.44 -2.79 8.98
C LEU A 200 2.90 -2.72 7.51
N PRO A 201 2.33 -1.82 6.69
CA PRO A 201 2.84 -1.56 5.35
C PRO A 201 4.29 -1.07 5.39
N GLN A 202 5.21 -1.99 5.16
CA GLN A 202 6.63 -1.74 5.24
C GLN A 202 7.15 -0.92 4.05
N PRO A 203 8.20 -0.10 4.25
CA PRO A 203 8.83 0.61 3.14
C PRO A 203 9.28 -0.38 2.07
N ASP A 204 9.05 -0.02 0.82
CA ASP A 204 9.54 -0.79 -0.33
C ASP A 204 11.06 -0.56 -0.44
N ARG A 205 11.83 -1.24 0.42
CA ARG A 205 13.30 -1.21 0.52
C ARG A 205 13.91 -2.58 0.25
N GLU A 206 15.22 -2.61 0.02
CA GLU A 206 15.97 -3.86 0.07
C GLU A 206 15.93 -4.41 1.49
N LEU A 207 15.71 -5.72 1.58
CA LEU A 207 15.85 -6.49 2.81
C LEU A 207 17.33 -6.75 3.08
N THR A 208 17.69 -6.74 4.37
CA THR A 208 18.97 -7.24 4.85
C THR A 208 19.10 -8.75 4.62
N ASP A 209 20.31 -9.27 4.68
CA ASP A 209 20.54 -10.72 4.52
C ASP A 209 19.81 -11.52 5.60
N ASP A 210 19.80 -11.05 6.85
CA ASP A 210 19.09 -11.69 7.95
C ASP A 210 17.56 -11.72 7.70
N GLU A 211 16.98 -10.58 7.31
CA GLU A 211 15.55 -10.49 6.96
C GLU A 211 15.17 -11.43 5.79
N LEU A 212 16.06 -11.61 4.80
CA LEU A 212 15.84 -12.55 3.70
C LEU A 212 15.86 -14.00 4.18
N GLN A 213 16.78 -14.35 5.07
CA GLN A 213 16.93 -15.72 5.58
C GLN A 213 15.76 -16.13 6.49
N GLU A 214 15.11 -15.18 7.15
CA GLU A 214 13.94 -15.44 8.00
C GLU A 214 12.64 -15.71 7.22
N ILE A 215 12.63 -15.49 5.90
CA ILE A 215 11.42 -15.70 5.09
C ILE A 215 11.10 -17.20 4.99
N ASP A 216 10.08 -17.63 5.73
CA ASP A 216 9.58 -19.00 5.68
C ASP A 216 8.68 -19.22 4.45
N VAL A 217 9.13 -20.12 3.56
CA VAL A 217 8.38 -20.56 2.37
C VAL A 217 7.95 -22.04 2.47
N ALA A 218 8.06 -22.65 3.65
CA ALA A 218 7.70 -24.04 3.85
C ALA A 218 6.24 -24.31 3.46
N GLY A 219 6.04 -25.26 2.55
CA GLY A 219 4.71 -25.66 2.08
C GLY A 219 4.14 -24.80 0.96
N LEU A 220 4.81 -23.73 0.53
CA LEU A 220 4.44 -22.98 -0.66
C LEU A 220 4.83 -23.71 -1.94
N VAL A 221 4.04 -23.53 -3.00
CA VAL A 221 4.32 -24.07 -4.34
C VAL A 221 4.52 -22.96 -5.37
N CYS A 222 5.03 -23.32 -6.54
CA CYS A 222 5.24 -22.38 -7.64
C CYS A 222 3.93 -21.65 -8.01
N GLY A 223 3.97 -20.32 -7.95
CA GLY A 223 2.86 -19.42 -8.20
C GLY A 223 2.15 -18.90 -6.96
N ASP A 224 2.43 -19.43 -5.77
CA ASP A 224 1.86 -18.92 -4.51
C ASP A 224 2.42 -17.54 -4.17
N ASP A 225 1.60 -16.71 -3.51
CA ASP A 225 2.00 -15.38 -3.06
C ASP A 225 3.23 -15.49 -2.12
N TYR A 226 4.29 -14.76 -2.45
CA TYR A 226 5.53 -14.79 -1.68
C TYR A 226 5.36 -13.98 -0.38
N PRO A 227 5.81 -14.48 0.79
CA PRO A 227 5.49 -13.88 2.09
C PRO A 227 5.90 -12.41 2.22
N ASP A 228 7.11 -12.06 1.77
CA ASP A 228 7.58 -10.69 1.74
C ASP A 228 7.93 -10.24 0.32
N ARG A 229 6.99 -9.52 -0.30
CA ARG A 229 7.15 -8.97 -1.65
C ARG A 229 8.34 -8.01 -1.80
N ARG A 230 8.86 -7.40 -0.71
CA ARG A 230 10.02 -6.50 -0.75
C ARG A 230 11.29 -7.23 -1.14
N ALA A 231 11.35 -8.54 -0.86
CA ALA A 231 12.51 -9.39 -1.15
C ALA A 231 12.97 -9.31 -2.61
N ILE A 232 12.04 -9.06 -3.56
CA ILE A 232 12.38 -8.86 -4.98
C ILE A 232 13.31 -7.67 -5.23
N ARG A 233 13.42 -6.70 -4.32
CA ARG A 233 14.39 -5.60 -4.43
C ARG A 233 15.81 -6.04 -4.12
N SER A 234 15.98 -7.01 -3.22
CA SER A 234 17.27 -7.63 -2.90
C SER A 234 17.63 -8.74 -3.92
N THR A 235 17.38 -8.48 -5.21
CA THR A 235 17.69 -9.44 -6.27
C THR A 235 19.19 -9.58 -6.42
N LEU A 236 19.69 -10.81 -6.24
CA LEU A 236 21.08 -11.16 -6.52
C LEU A 236 21.32 -11.32 -8.03
N ARG A 237 20.41 -12.03 -8.72
CA ARG A 237 20.52 -12.31 -10.16
C ARG A 237 19.16 -12.23 -10.84
N VAL A 238 19.13 -11.70 -12.06
CA VAL A 238 17.94 -11.71 -12.91
C VAL A 238 18.13 -12.73 -14.02
N VAL A 239 17.24 -13.71 -14.10
CA VAL A 239 17.10 -14.61 -15.25
C VAL A 239 15.93 -14.11 -16.09
N ARG A 240 16.18 -13.77 -17.35
CA ARG A 240 15.14 -13.37 -18.30
C ARG A 240 14.52 -14.61 -18.92
N VAL A 241 13.20 -14.57 -19.10
CA VAL A 241 12.43 -15.66 -19.70
C VAL A 241 11.76 -15.16 -20.98
N SER A 242 11.96 -15.87 -22.09
CA SER A 242 11.31 -15.62 -23.39
C SER A 242 9.84 -16.04 -23.36
N GLU A 243 9.08 -15.71 -24.41
CA GLU A 243 7.70 -16.21 -24.57
C GLU A 243 7.64 -17.74 -24.73
N GLU A 244 8.72 -18.35 -25.23
CA GLU A 244 8.87 -19.80 -25.41
C GLU A 244 9.35 -20.49 -24.14
N GLY A 245 9.74 -19.72 -23.10
CA GLY A 245 10.24 -20.23 -21.84
C GLY A 245 11.77 -20.35 -21.77
N ASP A 246 12.49 -19.97 -22.83
CA ASP A 246 13.95 -19.98 -22.83
C ASP A 246 14.49 -18.96 -21.85
N MET A 247 15.56 -19.37 -21.17
CA MET A 247 16.17 -18.57 -20.13
C MET A 247 17.49 -17.95 -20.62
N SER A 248 17.73 -16.72 -20.18
CA SER A 248 19.02 -16.04 -20.40
C SER A 248 19.41 -15.23 -19.17
N VAL A 249 20.71 -15.11 -18.94
CA VAL A 249 21.29 -14.22 -17.92
C VAL A 249 22.00 -13.06 -18.61
N ILE A 250 22.14 -11.93 -17.93
CA ILE A 250 22.94 -10.81 -18.45
C ILE A 250 24.21 -10.71 -17.66
N ASP A 251 25.33 -10.63 -18.37
CA ASP A 251 26.62 -10.27 -17.80
C ASP A 251 27.25 -9.16 -18.64
N GLU A 252 27.76 -8.11 -17.97
CA GLU A 252 28.32 -6.89 -18.59
C GLU A 252 27.45 -6.25 -19.71
N GLY A 253 26.13 -6.48 -19.69
CA GLY A 253 25.19 -5.97 -20.68
C GLY A 253 24.90 -6.91 -21.85
N ALA A 254 25.61 -8.03 -21.96
CA ALA A 254 25.39 -9.06 -22.97
C ALA A 254 24.49 -10.19 -22.43
N PRO A 255 23.49 -10.66 -23.21
CA PRO A 255 22.69 -11.81 -22.83
C PRO A 255 23.41 -13.12 -23.17
N PHE A 256 23.38 -14.07 -22.24
CA PHE A 256 23.89 -15.44 -22.41
C PHE A 256 22.75 -16.43 -22.22
N ASP A 257 22.63 -17.39 -23.14
CA ASP A 257 21.69 -18.49 -23.00
C ASP A 257 22.00 -19.26 -21.72
N PHE A 258 20.96 -19.56 -20.96
CA PHE A 258 21.08 -20.14 -19.64
C PHE A 258 20.12 -21.32 -19.52
N ASN A 259 20.64 -22.51 -19.23
CA ASN A 259 19.82 -23.68 -19.00
C ASN A 259 20.09 -24.23 -17.61
N TYR A 260 19.04 -24.24 -16.78
CA TYR A 260 19.12 -24.73 -15.41
C TYR A 260 17.81 -25.43 -15.05
N GLU A 261 17.89 -26.75 -14.90
CA GLU A 261 16.72 -27.63 -14.78
C GLU A 261 15.81 -27.24 -13.62
N SER A 262 16.38 -26.91 -12.46
CA SER A 262 15.63 -26.51 -11.27
C SER A 262 14.72 -25.29 -11.54
N LEU A 263 15.11 -24.38 -12.45
CA LEU A 263 14.30 -23.22 -12.81
C LEU A 263 13.28 -23.48 -13.93
N GLY A 264 13.29 -24.65 -14.57
CA GLY A 264 12.41 -24.94 -15.71
C GLY A 264 10.92 -24.78 -15.40
N ARG A 265 10.49 -25.19 -14.19
CA ARG A 265 9.11 -25.00 -13.72
C ARG A 265 8.76 -23.52 -13.57
N GLY A 266 9.65 -22.74 -12.96
CA GLY A 266 9.50 -21.30 -12.80
C GLY A 266 9.45 -20.55 -14.14
N ALA A 267 10.32 -20.92 -15.09
CA ALA A 267 10.34 -20.33 -16.42
C ALA A 267 9.03 -20.61 -17.18
N SER A 268 8.56 -21.86 -17.14
CA SER A 268 7.28 -22.26 -17.74
C SER A 268 6.10 -21.49 -17.15
N TRP A 269 6.11 -21.26 -15.83
CA TRP A 269 5.09 -20.46 -15.17
C TRP A 269 5.12 -19.00 -15.62
N VAL A 270 6.32 -18.40 -15.69
CA VAL A 270 6.50 -17.01 -16.12
C VAL A 270 6.05 -16.82 -17.57
N SER A 271 6.43 -17.71 -18.47
CA SER A 271 6.03 -17.62 -19.88
C SER A 271 4.53 -17.78 -20.06
N SER A 272 3.92 -18.74 -19.35
CA SER A 272 2.48 -18.98 -19.41
C SER A 272 1.64 -17.83 -18.82
N ASN A 273 2.13 -17.17 -17.77
CA ASN A 273 1.36 -16.15 -17.04
C ASN A 273 1.66 -14.70 -17.48
N ARG A 274 2.77 -14.46 -18.19
CA ARG A 274 3.18 -13.12 -18.66
C ARG A 274 3.63 -13.04 -20.12
N GLY A 275 3.88 -14.15 -20.80
CA GLY A 275 4.60 -14.16 -22.07
C GLY A 275 6.09 -13.93 -21.82
N ARG A 276 6.56 -12.69 -21.90
CA ARG A 276 7.95 -12.35 -21.57
C ARG A 276 8.07 -11.90 -20.11
N GLY A 277 9.09 -12.38 -19.40
CA GLY A 277 9.23 -12.06 -17.98
C GLY A 277 10.65 -12.17 -17.43
N GLN A 278 10.72 -12.06 -16.10
CA GLN A 278 11.94 -12.12 -15.32
C GLN A 278 11.70 -12.99 -14.09
N ILE A 279 12.69 -13.82 -13.79
CA ILE A 279 12.85 -14.53 -12.52
C ILE A 279 13.94 -13.80 -11.75
N HIS A 280 13.64 -13.43 -10.52
CA HIS A 280 14.56 -12.79 -9.61
C HIS A 280 15.06 -13.84 -8.62
N VAL A 281 16.34 -14.15 -8.67
CA VAL A 281 17.00 -15.05 -7.72
C VAL A 281 17.56 -14.21 -6.59
N LEU A 282 17.21 -14.57 -5.36
CA LEU A 282 17.54 -13.86 -4.12
C LEU A 282 18.74 -14.49 -3.41
N GLY A 283 19.38 -13.74 -2.50
CA GLY A 283 20.55 -14.21 -1.75
C GLY A 283 20.28 -15.36 -0.77
N ASN A 284 19.01 -15.64 -0.45
CA ASN A 284 18.59 -16.81 0.33
C ASN A 284 18.31 -18.06 -0.55
N GLY A 285 18.54 -17.98 -1.86
CA GLY A 285 18.30 -19.08 -2.81
C GLY A 285 16.85 -19.15 -3.31
N HIS A 286 15.94 -18.28 -2.87
CA HIS A 286 14.59 -18.25 -3.40
C HIS A 286 14.56 -17.60 -4.78
N ALA A 287 13.84 -18.21 -5.71
CA ALA A 287 13.53 -17.65 -7.02
C ALA A 287 12.09 -17.12 -7.00
N VAL A 288 11.92 -15.83 -7.27
CA VAL A 288 10.61 -15.15 -7.25
C VAL A 288 10.27 -14.51 -8.58
N GLY A 289 8.97 -14.41 -8.84
CA GLY A 289 8.41 -13.82 -10.05
C GLY A 289 7.39 -12.75 -9.75
N ARG A 290 6.89 -12.09 -10.80
CA ARG A 290 5.77 -11.15 -10.69
C ARG A 290 4.59 -11.61 -11.53
N THR A 291 3.38 -11.56 -10.99
CA THR A 291 2.12 -11.73 -11.74
C THR A 291 1.83 -10.51 -12.61
N HIS A 292 0.93 -10.62 -13.59
CA HIS A 292 0.47 -9.47 -14.39
C HIS A 292 -0.09 -8.31 -13.54
N MET A 293 -0.69 -8.60 -12.38
CA MET A 293 -1.18 -7.61 -11.41
C MET A 293 -0.08 -7.02 -10.51
N GLY A 294 1.17 -7.48 -10.64
CA GLY A 294 2.31 -6.97 -9.88
C GLY A 294 2.53 -7.64 -8.51
N ARG A 295 1.79 -8.71 -8.17
CA ARG A 295 2.08 -9.53 -6.98
C ARG A 295 3.39 -10.29 -7.15
N VAL A 296 4.14 -10.45 -6.07
CA VAL A 296 5.36 -11.26 -6.04
C VAL A 296 5.00 -12.68 -5.62
N VAL A 297 5.47 -13.67 -6.37
CA VAL A 297 5.16 -15.09 -6.13
C VAL A 297 6.44 -15.90 -6.01
N LEU A 298 6.37 -16.98 -5.24
CA LEU A 298 7.43 -18.00 -5.24
C LEU A 298 7.41 -18.75 -6.56
N LEU A 299 8.57 -18.97 -7.17
CA LEU A 299 8.72 -19.82 -8.35
C LEU A 299 9.46 -21.11 -8.00
N GLU A 300 10.58 -21.00 -7.28
CA GLU A 300 11.37 -22.15 -6.85
C GLU A 300 12.27 -21.81 -5.66
N VAL A 301 12.78 -22.84 -4.97
CA VAL A 301 13.86 -22.73 -3.97
C VAL A 301 15.08 -23.45 -4.53
N LEU A 302 16.20 -22.73 -4.68
CA LEU A 302 17.41 -23.19 -5.35
C LEU A 302 18.53 -23.48 -4.35
N ASP A 303 19.40 -24.42 -4.72
CA ASP A 303 20.75 -24.49 -4.16
C ASP A 303 21.57 -23.34 -4.76
N LEU A 304 21.76 -22.28 -3.98
CA LEU A 304 22.36 -21.04 -4.49
C LEU A 304 23.80 -21.22 -4.99
N PRO A 305 24.72 -21.89 -4.25
CA PRO A 305 26.05 -22.21 -4.77
C PRO A 305 26.06 -23.00 -6.08
N ASP A 306 25.12 -23.93 -6.27
CA ASP A 306 24.99 -24.68 -7.51
C ASP A 306 24.50 -23.79 -8.67
N PHE A 307 23.47 -22.98 -8.41
CA PHE A 307 22.95 -22.00 -9.36
C PHE A 307 24.04 -21.03 -9.84
N GLU A 308 24.81 -20.43 -8.93
CA GLU A 308 25.87 -19.48 -9.30
C GLU A 308 26.96 -20.14 -10.15
N ARG A 309 27.30 -21.41 -9.88
CA ARG A 309 28.23 -22.18 -10.72
C ARG A 309 27.67 -22.36 -12.12
N ALA A 310 26.41 -22.76 -12.26
CA ALA A 310 25.75 -22.91 -13.55
C ALA A 310 25.72 -21.60 -14.36
N VAL A 311 25.50 -20.47 -13.68
CA VAL A 311 25.55 -19.13 -14.31
C VAL A 311 26.95 -18.83 -14.83
N ALA A 312 27.98 -19.04 -14.02
CA ALA A 312 29.37 -18.80 -14.40
C ALA A 312 29.79 -19.68 -15.60
N ASP A 313 29.45 -20.97 -15.57
CA ASP A 313 29.74 -21.90 -16.65
C ASP A 313 29.06 -21.48 -17.97
N SER A 314 27.83 -20.97 -17.90
CA SER A 314 27.09 -20.49 -19.07
C SER A 314 27.76 -19.27 -19.70
N ILE A 315 28.17 -18.30 -18.88
CA ILE A 315 28.88 -17.09 -19.34
C ILE A 315 30.22 -17.48 -19.98
N GLU A 316 31.03 -18.31 -19.30
CA GLU A 316 32.33 -18.75 -19.81
C GLU A 316 32.19 -19.48 -21.15
N SER A 317 31.16 -20.32 -21.30
CA SER A 317 30.89 -21.03 -22.55
C SER A 317 30.52 -20.07 -23.69
N GLY A 318 29.68 -19.07 -23.43
CA GLY A 318 29.25 -18.09 -24.43
C GLY A 318 30.37 -17.14 -24.86
N SER A 319 31.19 -16.66 -23.91
CA SER A 319 32.34 -15.79 -24.23
C SER A 319 33.38 -16.48 -25.10
N LYS A 320 33.65 -17.78 -24.86
CA LYS A 320 34.55 -18.57 -25.71
C LYS A 320 34.03 -18.71 -27.14
N PHE A 321 32.71 -18.82 -27.33
CA PHE A 321 32.11 -18.86 -28.66
C PHE A 321 32.30 -17.53 -29.41
N ASP A 322 32.09 -16.40 -28.74
CA ASP A 322 32.29 -15.07 -29.34
C ASP A 322 33.75 -14.81 -29.73
N GLU A 323 34.71 -15.21 -28.90
CA GLU A 323 36.15 -15.09 -29.23
C GLU A 323 36.52 -15.93 -30.46
N VAL A 324 36.08 -17.19 -30.53
CA VAL A 324 36.32 -18.07 -31.68
C VAL A 324 35.68 -17.51 -32.96
N PHE A 325 34.48 -16.93 -32.86
CA PHE A 325 33.79 -16.34 -34.00
C PHE A 325 34.47 -15.06 -34.50
N LYS A 326 35.03 -14.29 -33.58
CA LYS A 326 35.79 -13.07 -33.90
C LYS A 326 37.11 -13.39 -34.59
N ASP A 327 37.84 -14.39 -34.09
CA ASP A 327 39.08 -14.87 -34.73
C ASP A 327 38.80 -15.39 -36.16
N TRP A 328 37.67 -16.06 -36.37
CA TRP A 328 37.28 -16.56 -37.69
C TRP A 328 36.93 -15.45 -38.70
N LEU A 329 36.35 -14.34 -38.25
CA LEU A 329 36.03 -13.16 -39.08
C LEU A 329 37.25 -12.29 -39.38
N GLU A 330 38.32 -12.38 -38.59
CA GLU A 330 39.58 -11.66 -38.82
C GLU A 330 40.54 -12.44 -39.74
N GLU A 331 40.27 -13.72 -40.01
CA GLU A 331 41.05 -14.60 -40.92
C GLU A 331 40.52 -14.69 -42.36
N GLU A 332 39.36 -14.10 -42.70
CA GLU A 332 38.84 -13.87 -44.08
C GLU A 332 39.09 -12.44 -44.57
#